data_AF-A0A946WRG5-F1
#
_entry.id   AF-A0A946WRG5-F1
#
_cell.length_a   1.000
_cell.length_b   1.000
_cell.length_c   1.000
_cell.angle_alpha   90.00
_cell.angle_beta   90.00
_cell.angle_gamma   90.00
#
_symmetry.space_group_name_H-M   'P 1'
#
loop_
_entity.id
_entity.type
_entity.pdbx_description
1 polymer ?
#
loop_
_entity_poly.entity_id
_entity_poly.type
_entity_poly.pdbx_seq_one_letter_code
_entity_poly.pdbx_strand_id
1 'polypeptide(L)'
;MFRFVLTILIIFSITVQAREFDSIEKVGQLYDYWKGSDASVQNDFAYIAASSGIKIIDLIDPDQPVLIGSWEDNATKIRCCIVRGDILYAIDDLGWLYVLNVEIPSTPNLISSILVDSTRQIQTT
;
A
#
# COMPACT_ATOMS: atom_id res chain seq x y z
N MET A 1 21.11 49.17 13.58
CA MET A 1 20.04 48.26 13.10
C MET A 1 20.63 47.11 12.27
N PHE A 2 21.56 46.31 12.84
CA PHE A 2 22.21 45.17 12.13
C PHE A 2 22.56 43.98 13.06
N ARG A 3 22.11 44.00 14.33
CA ARG A 3 22.46 42.96 15.33
C ARG A 3 21.40 41.85 15.50
N PHE A 4 20.31 41.86 14.73
CA PHE A 4 19.25 40.85 14.85
C PHE A 4 19.31 39.75 13.77
N VAL A 5 19.87 40.03 12.59
CA VAL A 5 19.91 39.06 11.48
C VAL A 5 20.97 37.97 11.70
N LEU A 6 22.10 38.29 12.34
CA LEU A 6 23.20 37.34 12.56
C LEU A 6 22.89 36.30 13.66
N THR A 7 22.08 36.65 14.66
CA THR A 7 21.72 35.73 15.76
C THR A 7 20.67 34.70 15.32
N ILE A 8 19.75 35.08 14.42
CA ILE A 8 18.72 34.17 13.89
C ILE A 8 19.35 33.08 13.02
N LEU A 9 20.42 33.38 12.28
CA LEU A 9 21.10 32.39 11.42
C LEU A 9 21.84 31.31 12.25
N ILE A 10 22.43 31.68 13.39
CA ILE A 10 23.15 30.74 14.26
C ILE A 10 22.17 29.82 15.01
N ILE A 11 20.99 30.33 15.39
CA ILE A 11 19.94 29.51 16.03
C ILE A 11 19.33 28.53 15.01
N PHE A 12 19.16 28.92 13.75
CA PHE A 12 18.62 28.03 12.71
C PHE A 12 19.63 26.98 12.22
N SER A 13 20.94 27.24 12.36
CA SER A 13 21.99 26.27 12.01
C SER A 13 22.25 25.18 13.06
N ILE A 14 21.69 25.25 14.28
CA ILE A 14 22.12 24.36 15.38
C ILE A 14 21.17 23.18 15.68
N THR A 15 19.93 23.10 15.21
CA THR A 15 19.12 21.88 15.46
C THR A 15 18.21 21.49 14.31
N VAL A 16 18.81 21.12 13.17
CA VAL A 16 18.39 19.87 12.53
C VAL A 16 19.39 18.82 12.95
N GLN A 17 19.36 18.43 14.23
CA GLN A 17 19.87 17.12 14.56
C GLN A 17 18.93 16.16 13.83
N ALA A 18 19.48 15.34 12.93
CA ALA A 18 18.79 14.16 12.49
C ALA A 18 18.34 13.47 13.78
N ARG A 19 17.02 13.29 13.99
CA ARG A 19 16.56 12.41 15.06
C ARG A 19 17.30 11.11 14.83
N GLU A 20 18.17 10.74 15.77
CA GLU A 20 18.58 9.36 15.87
C GLU A 20 17.26 8.59 15.96
N PHE A 21 16.97 7.75 14.96
CA PHE A 21 15.87 6.82 15.08
C PHE A 21 16.28 5.85 16.17
N ASP A 22 15.99 6.20 17.42
CA ASP A 22 16.00 5.27 18.52
C ASP A 22 15.25 4.03 18.04
N SER A 23 15.92 2.89 18.17
CA SER A 23 15.52 1.53 17.77
C SER A 23 14.11 1.39 17.16
N ILE A 24 14.03 0.98 15.90
CA ILE A 24 12.77 0.55 15.29
C ILE A 24 12.16 -0.55 16.18
N GLU A 25 11.02 -0.25 16.79
CA GLU A 25 10.26 -1.19 17.61
C GLU A 25 9.09 -1.77 16.81
N LYS A 26 8.90 -3.08 16.95
CA LYS A 26 7.78 -3.77 16.34
C LYS A 26 6.53 -3.57 17.19
N VAL A 27 5.53 -2.89 16.64
CA VAL A 27 4.26 -2.55 17.29
C VAL A 27 3.28 -3.74 17.28
N GLY A 28 3.04 -4.33 16.11
CA GLY A 28 2.16 -5.51 15.97
C GLY A 28 2.60 -6.46 14.86
N GLN A 29 1.89 -7.58 14.76
CA GLN A 29 2.07 -8.53 13.66
C GLN A 29 0.85 -9.43 13.50
N LEU A 30 0.52 -9.71 12.24
CA LEU A 30 -0.42 -10.76 11.84
C LEU A 30 0.37 -11.97 11.31
N TYR A 31 0.12 -13.16 11.84
CA TYR A 31 0.69 -14.42 11.33
C TYR A 31 -0.34 -15.12 10.43
N ASP A 32 0.07 -15.47 9.22
CA ASP A 32 -0.78 -16.21 8.28
C ASP A 32 0.09 -17.04 7.31
N TYR A 33 -0.55 -17.92 6.54
CA TYR A 33 0.09 -18.85 5.60
C TYR A 33 0.32 -18.29 4.20
N TRP A 34 -0.19 -17.09 3.90
CA TRP A 34 0.00 -16.44 2.61
C TRP A 34 1.31 -15.64 2.57
N LYS A 35 1.93 -15.57 1.39
CA LYS A 35 3.17 -14.82 1.16
C LYS A 35 2.88 -13.49 0.49
N GLY A 36 3.02 -12.40 1.25
CA GLY A 36 2.91 -11.04 0.73
C GLY A 36 4.04 -10.72 -0.27
N SER A 37 3.71 -9.98 -1.33
CA SER A 37 4.64 -9.47 -2.36
C SER A 37 4.75 -7.96 -2.34
N ASP A 38 3.68 -7.26 -1.97
CA ASP A 38 3.59 -5.81 -1.92
C ASP A 38 2.47 -5.40 -0.96
N ALA A 39 2.49 -4.14 -0.50
CA ALA A 39 1.49 -3.61 0.40
C ALA A 39 1.17 -2.14 0.06
N SER A 40 -0.11 -1.81 0.08
CA SER A 40 -0.61 -0.44 0.00
C SER A 40 -1.45 -0.14 1.23
N VAL A 41 -1.32 1.05 1.81
CA VAL A 41 -2.07 1.46 3.01
C VAL A 41 -2.86 2.72 2.69
N GLN A 42 -4.13 2.73 3.08
CA GLN A 42 -4.97 3.92 3.04
C GLN A 42 -5.96 3.87 4.19
N ASN A 43 -6.07 5.00 4.92
CA ASN A 43 -6.80 5.06 6.19
C ASN A 43 -6.28 3.99 7.15
N ASP A 44 -7.17 3.27 7.81
CA ASP A 44 -6.84 2.21 8.78
C ASP A 44 -6.79 0.82 8.12
N PHE A 45 -6.57 0.73 6.81
CA PHE A 45 -6.52 -0.55 6.09
C PHE A 45 -5.22 -0.74 5.32
N ALA A 46 -4.66 -1.93 5.43
CA ALA A 46 -3.60 -2.43 4.56
C ALA A 46 -4.15 -3.42 3.53
N TYR A 47 -3.79 -3.20 2.27
CA TYR A 47 -4.06 -4.06 1.14
C TYR A 47 -2.77 -4.75 0.75
N ILE A 48 -2.72 -6.07 0.93
CA ILE A 48 -1.51 -6.86 0.73
C ILE A 48 -1.69 -7.69 -0.54
N ALA A 49 -0.83 -7.45 -1.54
CA ALA A 49 -0.67 -8.36 -2.65
C ALA A 49 -0.04 -9.66 -2.13
N ALA A 50 -0.62 -10.81 -2.47
CA ALA A 50 -0.20 -12.10 -1.95
C ALA A 50 -0.23 -13.19 -3.04
N SER A 51 0.34 -14.36 -2.70
CA SER A 51 0.27 -15.57 -3.54
C SER A 51 -1.15 -16.09 -3.79
N SER A 52 -2.12 -15.67 -2.98
CA SER A 52 -3.54 -16.06 -3.05
C SER A 52 -4.44 -14.84 -3.22
N GLY A 53 -4.05 -13.89 -4.07
CA GLY A 53 -4.84 -12.69 -4.35
C GLY A 53 -4.45 -11.48 -3.50
N ILE A 54 -5.45 -10.69 -3.10
CA ILE A 54 -5.33 -9.54 -2.20
C ILE A 54 -5.85 -9.92 -0.81
N LYS A 55 -5.11 -9.54 0.23
CA LYS A 55 -5.54 -9.62 1.63
C LYS A 55 -5.77 -8.23 2.19
N ILE A 56 -6.82 -8.04 2.97
CA ILE A 56 -7.23 -6.74 3.50
C ILE A 56 -7.23 -6.81 5.01
N ILE A 57 -6.37 -6.00 5.62
CA ILE A 57 -6.07 -6.02 7.04
C ILE A 57 -6.55 -4.71 7.66
N ASP A 58 -7.34 -4.80 8.71
CA ASP A 58 -7.71 -3.71 9.61
C ASP A 58 -6.53 -3.39 10.54
N LEU A 59 -6.17 -2.11 10.60
CA LEU A 59 -5.08 -1.53 11.36
C LEU A 59 -5.56 -0.52 12.42
N ILE A 60 -6.86 -0.50 12.77
CA ILE A 60 -7.40 0.38 13.82
C ILE A 60 -6.66 0.17 15.15
N ASP A 61 -6.42 -1.09 15.52
CA ASP A 61 -5.50 -1.45 16.61
C ASP A 61 -4.18 -1.95 16.00
N PRO A 62 -3.11 -1.12 15.97
CA PRO A 62 -1.86 -1.48 15.34
C PRO A 62 -1.08 -2.59 16.09
N ASP A 63 -1.39 -2.82 17.37
CA ASP A 63 -0.80 -3.92 18.15
C ASP A 63 -1.48 -5.26 17.81
N GLN A 64 -2.73 -5.21 17.36
CA GLN A 64 -3.58 -6.35 17.02
C GLN A 64 -4.24 -6.21 15.63
N PRO A 65 -3.44 -6.21 14.54
CA PRO A 65 -3.99 -6.16 13.19
C PRO A 65 -4.89 -7.37 12.90
N VAL A 66 -5.96 -7.17 12.13
CA VAL A 66 -6.95 -8.22 11.85
C VAL A 66 -7.17 -8.38 10.35
N LEU A 67 -7.09 -9.61 9.83
CA LEU A 67 -7.52 -9.91 8.47
C LEU A 67 -9.06 -9.85 8.40
N ILE A 68 -9.60 -8.88 7.66
CA ILE A 68 -11.05 -8.64 7.57
C ILE A 68 -11.65 -9.01 6.22
N GLY A 69 -10.82 -9.19 5.19
CA GLY A 69 -11.29 -9.46 3.84
C GLY A 69 -10.19 -9.99 2.93
N SER A 70 -10.62 -10.57 1.82
CA SER A 70 -9.71 -10.98 0.76
C SER A 70 -10.43 -11.03 -0.57
N TRP A 71 -9.68 -10.78 -1.63
CA TRP A 71 -10.11 -11.08 -2.99
C TRP A 71 -9.14 -12.09 -3.57
N GLU A 72 -9.64 -13.19 -4.12
CA GLU A 72 -8.81 -14.24 -4.71
C GLU A 72 -9.10 -14.33 -6.20
N ASP A 73 -8.04 -14.36 -7.00
CA ASP A 73 -8.11 -14.82 -8.38
C ASP A 73 -7.33 -16.13 -8.47
N ASN A 74 -8.06 -17.20 -8.78
CA ASN A 74 -7.57 -18.58 -8.69
C ASN A 74 -6.44 -18.91 -9.68
N ALA A 75 -6.05 -17.95 -10.53
CA ALA A 75 -5.11 -18.18 -11.62
C ALA A 75 -3.66 -17.88 -11.22
N THR A 76 -3.40 -16.86 -10.40
CA THR A 76 -2.06 -16.26 -10.31
C THR A 76 -1.76 -15.55 -8.99
N LYS A 77 -0.46 -15.33 -8.75
CA LYS A 77 0.03 -14.48 -7.66
C LYS A 77 -0.10 -13.00 -8.06
N ILE A 78 -0.58 -12.17 -7.13
CA ILE A 78 -0.54 -10.72 -7.29
C ILE A 78 0.86 -10.21 -6.96
N ARG A 79 1.39 -9.34 -7.82
CA ARG A 79 2.74 -8.79 -7.70
C ARG A 79 2.79 -7.45 -7.03
N CYS A 80 1.87 -6.57 -7.38
CA CYS A 80 1.79 -5.24 -6.82
C CYS A 80 0.33 -4.83 -6.67
N CYS A 81 0.10 -3.90 -5.74
CA CYS A 81 -1.21 -3.28 -5.59
C CYS A 81 -1.12 -1.84 -5.13
N ILE A 82 -2.09 -1.02 -5.51
CA ILE A 82 -2.19 0.36 -5.07
C ILE A 82 -3.64 0.76 -4.89
N VAL A 83 -3.96 1.31 -3.72
CA VAL A 83 -5.30 1.83 -3.39
C VAL A 83 -5.36 3.34 -3.63
N ARG A 84 -6.50 3.79 -4.17
CA ARG A 84 -6.85 5.19 -4.42
C ARG A 84 -8.34 5.40 -4.18
N GLY A 85 -8.69 5.97 -3.03
CA GLY A 85 -10.08 6.05 -2.60
C GLY A 85 -10.65 4.64 -2.46
N ASP A 86 -11.81 4.39 -3.07
CA ASP A 86 -12.49 3.09 -3.01
C ASP A 86 -12.03 2.12 -4.09
N ILE A 87 -10.97 2.44 -4.85
CA ILE A 87 -10.47 1.61 -5.94
C ILE A 87 -9.08 1.06 -5.60
N LEU A 88 -8.95 -0.26 -5.66
CA LEU A 88 -7.68 -0.96 -5.59
C LEU A 88 -7.29 -1.48 -6.98
N TYR A 89 -6.12 -1.08 -7.44
CA TYR A 89 -5.50 -1.60 -8.65
C TYR A 89 -4.49 -2.67 -8.27
N ALA A 90 -4.53 -3.82 -8.94
CA ALA A 90 -3.62 -4.92 -8.67
C ALA A 90 -3.13 -5.52 -9.99
N ILE A 91 -1.86 -5.93 -10.06
CA ILE A 91 -1.31 -6.60 -11.25
C ILE A 91 -0.79 -7.97 -10.85
N ASP A 92 -1.12 -8.99 -11.64
CA ASP A 92 -0.60 -10.34 -11.43
C ASP A 92 0.67 -10.66 -12.21
N ASP A 93 1.19 -11.85 -11.94
CA ASP A 93 2.35 -12.43 -12.60
C ASP A 93 2.20 -12.68 -14.11
N LEU A 94 0.97 -12.70 -14.64
CA LEU A 94 0.68 -12.91 -16.05
C LEU A 94 0.39 -11.60 -16.80
N GLY A 95 0.48 -10.45 -16.12
CA GLY A 95 0.26 -9.14 -16.71
C GLY A 95 -1.21 -8.69 -16.72
N TRP A 96 -2.10 -9.37 -16.00
CA TRP A 96 -3.46 -8.87 -15.82
C TRP A 96 -3.48 -7.71 -14.81
N LEU A 97 -4.13 -6.62 -15.20
CA LEU A 97 -4.53 -5.55 -14.31
C LEU A 97 -5.96 -5.82 -13.83
N TYR A 98 -6.15 -5.87 -12.52
CA TYR A 98 -7.44 -5.95 -11.84
C TYR A 98 -7.78 -4.60 -11.23
N VAL A 99 -9.05 -4.22 -11.35
CA VAL A 99 -9.63 -3.04 -10.73
C VAL A 99 -10.73 -3.52 -9.79
N LEU A 100 -10.52 -3.31 -8.49
CA LEU A 100 -11.37 -3.80 -7.42
C LEU A 100 -12.05 -2.61 -6.72
N ASN A 101 -13.35 -2.70 -6.46
CA ASN A 101 -14.04 -1.84 -5.51
C ASN A 101 -13.74 -2.34 -4.09
N VAL A 102 -13.24 -1.47 -3.24
CA VAL A 102 -12.90 -1.70 -1.83
C VAL A 102 -13.61 -0.74 -0.87
N GLU A 103 -14.71 -0.11 -1.30
CA GLU A 103 -15.60 0.73 -0.46
C GLU A 103 -16.03 0.01 0.82
N ILE A 104 -16.27 -1.31 0.72
CA ILE A 104 -16.46 -2.20 1.85
C ILE A 104 -15.23 -3.13 1.94
N PRO A 105 -14.22 -2.81 2.78
CA PRO A 105 -12.93 -3.50 2.78
C PRO A 105 -13.02 -5.00 3.11
N SER A 106 -14.04 -5.44 3.85
CA SER A 106 -14.26 -6.86 4.15
C SER A 106 -14.79 -7.65 2.95
N THR A 107 -15.33 -6.97 1.94
CA THR A 107 -15.95 -7.59 0.76
C THR A 107 -15.52 -6.88 -0.53
N PRO A 108 -14.24 -7.02 -0.93
CA PRO A 108 -13.76 -6.45 -2.19
C PRO A 108 -14.45 -7.09 -3.40
N ASN A 109 -14.81 -6.28 -4.40
CA ASN A 109 -15.51 -6.74 -5.60
C ASN A 109 -14.74 -6.38 -6.88
N LEU A 110 -14.64 -7.32 -7.82
CA LEU A 110 -14.03 -7.04 -9.12
C LEU A 110 -14.94 -6.15 -9.97
N ILE A 111 -14.42 -4.99 -10.37
CA ILE A 111 -15.05 -4.09 -11.33
C ILE A 111 -14.68 -4.53 -12.75
N SER A 112 -13.38 -4.72 -13.01
CA SER A 112 -12.88 -5.07 -14.33
C SER A 112 -11.49 -5.68 -14.24
N SER A 113 -11.15 -6.50 -15.25
CA SER A 113 -9.79 -6.95 -15.48
C SER A 113 -9.41 -6.76 -16.95
N ILE A 114 -8.13 -6.47 -17.20
CA ILE A 114 -7.59 -6.35 -18.55
C ILE A 114 -6.18 -6.92 -18.60
N LEU A 115 -5.90 -7.74 -19.61
CA LEU A 115 -4.55 -8.20 -19.90
C LEU A 115 -3.73 -7.02 -20.45
N VAL A 116 -2.68 -6.64 -19.71
CA VAL A 116 -1.69 -5.65 -20.14
C VAL A 116 -0.58 -6.38 -20.89
N ASP A 117 -0.91 -6.86 -22.09
CA ASP A 117 0.10 -7.37 -23.02
C ASP A 117 0.56 -6.24 -23.96
N SER A 118 1.87 -6.16 -24.13
CA SER A 118 2.61 -5.33 -25.07
C SER A 118 2.14 -5.41 -26.54
N THR A 119 1.33 -6.40 -26.90
CA THR A 119 0.87 -6.64 -28.27
C THR A 119 -0.32 -5.78 -28.71
N ARG A 120 -1.01 -5.08 -27.79
CA ARG A 120 -2.13 -4.21 -28.16
C ARG A 120 -1.60 -2.85 -28.63
N GLN A 121 -1.24 -2.77 -29.91
CA GLN A 121 -0.98 -1.48 -30.54
C GLN A 121 -2.22 -0.59 -30.37
N ILE A 122 -2.05 0.55 -29.71
CA ILE A 122 -3.06 1.59 -29.67
C ILE A 122 -3.16 2.13 -31.09
N GLN A 123 -4.15 1.67 -31.87
CA GLN A 123 -4.55 2.37 -33.07
C GLN A 123 -5.29 3.63 -32.63
N THR A 124 -4.57 4.74 -32.53
CA THR A 124 -5.20 6.06 -32.51
C THR A 124 -5.72 6.35 -33.91
N THR A 125 -7.03 6.54 -34.02
CA THR A 125 -7.68 7.20 -35.17
C THR A 125 -7.67 8.70 -34.97
#